data_AF-A6G3P3-F1
#
_entry.id   AF-A6G3P3-F1
#
_cell.length_a   1.000
_cell.length_b   1.000
_cell.length_c   1.000
_cell.angle_alpha   90.00
_cell.angle_beta   90.00
_cell.angle_gamma   90.00
#
_symmetry.space_group_name_H-M   'P 1'
#
loop_
_entity.id
_entity.type
_entity.pdbx_description
1 polymer ?
#
loop_
_entity_poly.entity_id
_entity_poly.type
_entity_poly.pdbx_seq_one_letter_code
_entity_poly.pdbx_strand_id
1 'polypeptide(L)'
;MSKIDASVITTWRIARRVTLAAIVVAGTMSTAAAVSQRMAQHPCQATAAQTINYYTYSGIGVELTQDGNDFVVSRVFPGTPADGMLYPGAVLLSVDGESPENIADWTRHIRGSAGTYVELEVAYPCSGHDKVLIERSVVQLAY
;
A
#
# COMPACT_ATOMS: atom_id res chain seq x y z
N MET A 1 87.62 -19.47 -1.60
CA MET A 1 86.51 -20.34 -1.16
C MET A 1 85.35 -19.45 -0.72
N SER A 2 84.08 -19.83 -1.00
CA SER A 2 82.81 -19.16 -0.61
C SER A 2 82.26 -18.04 -1.53
N LYS A 3 81.92 -18.39 -2.78
CA LYS A 3 80.88 -17.69 -3.58
C LYS A 3 79.56 -18.48 -3.63
N ILE A 4 79.54 -19.70 -3.10
CA ILE A 4 78.41 -20.64 -3.18
C ILE A 4 77.38 -20.35 -2.08
N ASP A 5 77.81 -19.81 -0.92
CA ASP A 5 76.94 -19.66 0.25
C ASP A 5 75.91 -18.53 0.13
N ALA A 6 76.25 -17.41 -0.54
CA ALA A 6 75.34 -16.27 -0.66
C ALA A 6 74.15 -16.53 -1.61
N SER A 7 74.37 -17.30 -2.68
CA SER A 7 73.32 -17.61 -3.67
C SER A 7 72.27 -18.57 -3.10
N VAL A 8 72.71 -19.56 -2.32
CA VAL A 8 71.82 -20.53 -1.67
C VAL A 8 70.96 -19.84 -0.61
N ILE A 9 71.54 -18.97 0.21
CA ILE A 9 70.80 -18.23 1.25
C ILE A 9 69.74 -17.29 0.64
N THR A 10 70.03 -16.68 -0.51
CA THR A 10 69.10 -15.77 -1.19
C THR A 10 67.91 -16.54 -1.79
N THR A 11 68.18 -17.71 -2.38
CA THR A 11 67.16 -18.59 -2.96
C THR A 11 66.21 -19.15 -1.89
N TRP A 12 66.73 -19.52 -0.71
CA TRP A 12 65.91 -19.96 0.43
C TRP A 12 65.00 -18.86 0.99
N ARG A 13 65.46 -17.60 0.99
CA ARG A 13 64.65 -16.46 1.45
C ARG A 13 63.52 -16.11 0.49
N ILE A 14 63.75 -16.25 -0.82
CA ILE A 14 62.72 -16.01 -1.85
C ILE A 14 61.67 -17.12 -1.81
N ALA A 15 62.09 -18.39 -1.76
CA ALA A 15 61.18 -19.53 -1.67
C ALA A 15 60.24 -19.40 -0.45
N ARG A 16 60.78 -19.07 0.72
CA ARG A 16 59.99 -18.90 1.95
C ARG A 16 58.98 -17.74 1.86
N ARG A 17 59.31 -16.64 1.17
CA ARG A 17 58.41 -15.49 0.97
C ARG A 17 57.26 -15.82 0.02
N VAL A 18 57.53 -16.60 -1.03
CA VAL A 18 56.50 -17.02 -2.00
C VAL A 18 55.50 -18.00 -1.37
N THR A 19 55.96 -18.94 -0.56
CA THR A 19 55.07 -19.89 0.15
C THR A 19 54.16 -19.16 1.15
N LEU A 20 54.70 -18.18 1.88
CA LEU A 20 53.91 -17.39 2.83
C LEU A 20 52.89 -16.48 2.12
N ALA A 21 53.22 -15.92 0.95
CA ALA A 21 52.30 -15.08 0.18
C ALA A 21 51.07 -15.86 -0.34
N ALA A 22 51.24 -17.13 -0.74
CA ALA A 22 50.13 -17.97 -1.21
C ALA A 22 49.11 -18.31 -0.11
N ILE A 23 49.56 -18.42 1.15
CA ILE A 23 48.68 -18.70 2.29
C ILE A 23 47.75 -17.50 2.58
N VAL A 24 48.24 -16.27 2.42
CA VAL A 24 47.45 -15.05 2.66
C VAL A 24 46.33 -14.87 1.62
N VAL A 25 46.57 -15.24 0.36
CA VAL A 25 45.57 -15.15 -0.72
C VAL A 25 44.44 -16.18 -0.55
N ALA A 26 44.73 -17.35 0.04
CA ALA A 26 43.70 -18.36 0.33
C ALA A 26 42.79 -17.98 1.52
N GLY A 27 43.27 -17.13 2.44
CA GLY A 27 42.51 -16.75 3.64
C GLY A 27 41.42 -15.69 3.42
N THR A 28 41.51 -14.87 2.36
CA THR A 28 40.59 -13.73 2.14
C THR A 28 39.25 -14.10 1.51
N MET A 29 39.13 -15.28 0.88
CA MET A 29 37.86 -15.75 0.29
C MET A 29 36.88 -16.35 1.32
N SER A 30 37.34 -16.69 2.52
CA SER A 30 36.49 -17.35 3.53
C SER A 30 35.54 -16.40 4.27
N THR A 31 35.77 -15.09 4.26
CA THR A 31 34.97 -14.12 5.04
C THR A 31 33.76 -13.53 4.30
N ALA A 32 33.62 -13.71 2.98
CA ALA A 32 32.43 -13.21 2.26
C ALA A 32 31.19 -14.10 2.50
N ALA A 33 31.38 -15.42 2.59
CA ALA A 33 30.27 -16.36 2.77
C ALA A 33 29.60 -16.21 4.15
N ALA A 34 30.38 -16.12 5.23
CA ALA A 34 29.82 -16.01 6.58
C ALA A 34 29.09 -14.68 6.84
N VAL A 35 29.52 -13.57 6.20
CA VAL A 35 28.80 -12.29 6.29
C VAL A 35 27.51 -12.33 5.48
N SER A 36 27.52 -12.95 4.30
CA SER A 36 26.30 -13.12 3.49
C SER A 36 25.24 -13.99 4.19
N GLN A 37 25.67 -15.00 4.97
CA GLN A 37 24.76 -15.81 5.78
C GLN A 37 24.18 -15.05 6.98
N ARG A 38 24.90 -14.10 7.58
CA ARG A 38 24.35 -13.24 8.65
C ARG A 38 23.35 -12.22 8.13
N MET A 39 23.54 -11.71 6.90
CA MET A 39 22.53 -10.87 6.23
C MET A 39 21.30 -11.66 5.80
N ALA A 40 21.46 -12.93 5.41
CA ALA A 40 20.32 -13.82 5.09
C ALA A 40 19.53 -14.28 6.32
N GLN A 41 20.13 -14.21 7.52
CA GLN A 41 19.52 -14.60 8.79
C GLN A 41 19.12 -13.42 9.66
N HIS A 42 19.28 -12.19 9.19
CA HIS A 42 18.47 -11.11 9.68
C HIS A 42 17.17 -11.20 8.89
N PRO A 43 16.09 -11.76 9.48
CA PRO A 43 14.81 -11.19 9.15
C PRO A 43 14.97 -9.74 9.60
N CYS A 44 15.35 -8.87 8.66
CA CYS A 44 14.48 -7.73 8.48
C CYS A 44 13.10 -8.38 8.44
N GLN A 45 12.44 -8.35 9.59
CA GLN A 45 11.03 -8.13 9.64
C GLN A 45 10.82 -6.86 8.79
N ALA A 46 10.84 -7.02 7.46
CA ALA A 46 9.58 -6.91 6.78
C ALA A 46 8.64 -7.79 7.62
N THR A 47 8.09 -7.19 8.71
CA THR A 47 6.66 -7.27 8.92
C THR A 47 6.14 -7.37 7.51
N ALA A 48 5.56 -8.53 7.16
CA ALA A 48 4.67 -8.58 6.04
C ALA A 48 3.76 -7.40 6.32
N ALA A 49 4.08 -6.25 5.73
CA ALA A 49 3.28 -5.06 5.80
C ALA A 49 2.06 -5.64 5.16
N GLN A 50 1.05 -5.92 5.98
CA GLN A 50 -0.20 -6.43 5.47
C GLN A 50 -0.50 -5.48 4.34
N THR A 51 -0.50 -5.99 3.11
CA THR A 51 -0.68 -5.16 1.94
C THR A 51 -2.12 -4.74 2.01
N ILE A 52 -2.39 -3.70 2.82
CA ILE A 52 -3.70 -3.09 2.93
C ILE A 52 -3.90 -2.50 1.55
N ASN A 53 -4.84 -3.09 0.82
CA ASN A 53 -5.14 -2.62 -0.52
C ASN A 53 -6.02 -1.39 -0.33
N TYR A 54 -5.54 -0.25 -0.83
CA TYR A 54 -6.31 0.98 -0.81
C TYR A 54 -7.03 1.14 -2.15
N TYR A 55 -8.35 1.25 -2.11
CA TYR A 55 -9.13 1.64 -3.29
C TYR A 55 -9.30 3.16 -3.27
N THR A 56 -8.84 3.82 -4.34
CA THR A 56 -9.00 5.27 -4.51
C THR A 56 -10.04 5.55 -5.58
N TYR A 57 -11.03 6.36 -5.25
CA TYR A 57 -12.01 6.88 -6.21
C TYR A 57 -12.41 8.29 -5.84
N SER A 58 -13.05 9.02 -6.76
CA SER A 58 -13.65 10.31 -6.45
C SER A 58 -15.17 10.20 -6.35
N GLY A 59 -15.70 10.69 -5.23
CA GLY A 59 -17.10 10.59 -4.84
C GLY A 59 -17.30 11.13 -3.43
N ILE A 60 -18.35 10.68 -2.73
CA ILE A 60 -18.74 11.25 -1.43
C ILE A 60 -18.38 10.39 -0.21
N GLY A 61 -17.92 9.15 -0.41
CA GLY A 61 -17.51 8.27 0.70
C GLY A 61 -18.66 7.54 1.39
N VAL A 62 -19.54 6.92 0.60
CA VAL A 62 -20.62 6.06 1.12
C VAL A 62 -20.56 4.66 0.52
N GLU A 63 -21.08 3.70 1.28
CA GLU A 63 -21.39 2.35 0.82
C GLU A 63 -22.91 2.27 0.62
N LEU A 64 -23.32 1.76 -0.54
CA LEU A 64 -24.72 1.54 -0.89
C LEU A 64 -25.03 0.05 -0.89
N THR A 65 -26.21 -0.30 -0.41
CA THR A 65 -26.79 -1.63 -0.54
C THR A 65 -28.16 -1.52 -1.19
N GLN A 66 -28.59 -2.60 -1.84
CA GLN A 66 -29.96 -2.72 -2.33
C GLN A 66 -30.75 -3.56 -1.33
N ASP A 67 -31.85 -3.01 -0.81
CA ASP A 67 -32.80 -3.70 0.06
C ASP A 67 -34.17 -3.75 -0.63
N GLY A 68 -34.50 -4.92 -1.18
CA GLY A 68 -35.67 -5.08 -2.05
C GLY A 68 -35.57 -4.19 -3.29
N ASN A 69 -36.48 -3.22 -3.39
CA ASN A 69 -36.51 -2.24 -4.48
C ASN A 69 -35.81 -0.91 -4.13
N ASP A 70 -35.41 -0.74 -2.87
CA ASP A 70 -34.86 0.51 -2.37
C ASP A 70 -33.33 0.45 -2.36
N PHE A 71 -32.69 1.59 -2.64
CA PHE A 71 -31.26 1.78 -2.48
C PHE A 71 -31.01 2.48 -1.16
N VAL A 72 -30.18 1.88 -0.31
CA VAL A 72 -30.00 2.33 1.07
C VAL A 72 -28.52 2.59 1.34
N VAL A 73 -28.22 3.67 2.06
CA VAL A 73 -26.88 3.91 2.60
C VAL A 73 -26.60 2.87 3.69
N SER A 74 -25.74 1.90 3.40
CA SER A 74 -25.36 0.89 4.40
C SER A 74 -24.31 1.41 5.36
N ARG A 75 -23.39 2.25 4.88
CA ARG A 75 -22.30 2.83 5.66
C ARG A 75 -21.88 4.18 5.11
N VAL A 76 -21.45 5.07 6.00
CA VAL A 76 -20.73 6.30 5.67
C VAL A 76 -19.31 6.16 6.21
N PHE A 77 -18.31 6.43 5.38
CA PHE A 77 -16.91 6.27 5.77
C PHE A 77 -16.46 7.50 6.59
N PRO A 78 -15.86 7.32 7.78
CA PRO A 78 -15.41 8.44 8.60
C PRO A 78 -14.37 9.32 7.88
N GLY A 79 -14.46 10.64 8.09
CA GLY A 79 -13.55 11.61 7.47
C GLY A 79 -13.75 11.81 5.96
N THR A 80 -14.83 11.29 5.39
CA THR A 80 -15.23 11.54 4.00
C THR A 80 -16.26 12.67 3.90
N PRO A 81 -16.51 13.25 2.72
CA PRO A 81 -17.46 14.36 2.59
C PRO A 81 -18.89 14.06 3.04
N ALA A 82 -19.34 12.80 2.95
CA ALA A 82 -20.66 12.40 3.44
C ALA A 82 -20.73 12.25 4.97
N ASP A 83 -19.58 12.23 5.66
CA ASP A 83 -19.52 12.06 7.12
C ASP A 83 -20.20 13.22 7.83
N GLY A 84 -21.16 12.91 8.70
CA GLY A 84 -22.00 13.88 9.40
C GLY A 84 -23.08 14.57 8.55
N MET A 85 -23.15 14.31 7.24
CA MET A 85 -24.19 14.84 6.33
C MET A 85 -25.19 13.78 5.91
N LEU A 86 -24.75 12.54 5.77
CA LEU A 86 -25.59 11.37 5.53
C LEU A 86 -25.43 10.37 6.67
N TYR A 87 -26.44 9.52 6.83
CA TYR A 87 -26.46 8.54 7.90
C TYR A 87 -26.88 7.17 7.35
N PRO A 88 -26.33 6.07 7.91
CA PRO A 88 -26.77 4.73 7.57
C PRO A 88 -28.28 4.56 7.74
N GLY A 89 -28.90 3.84 6.80
CA GLY A 89 -30.36 3.65 6.74
C GLY A 89 -31.11 4.71 5.93
N ALA A 90 -30.43 5.72 5.39
CA ALA A 90 -31.02 6.65 4.43
C ALA A 90 -31.40 5.91 3.14
N VAL A 91 -32.66 6.04 2.71
CA VAL A 91 -33.14 5.53 1.42
C VAL A 91 -32.91 6.60 0.36
N LEU A 92 -32.22 6.25 -0.73
CA LEU A 92 -31.94 7.19 -1.81
C LEU A 92 -33.15 7.28 -2.75
N LEU A 93 -33.61 8.51 -2.99
CA LEU A 93 -34.75 8.81 -3.84
C LEU A 93 -34.32 9.38 -5.18
N SER A 94 -33.41 10.37 -5.17
CA SER A 94 -32.86 10.96 -6.39
C SER A 94 -31.42 11.44 -6.20
N VAL A 95 -30.69 11.55 -7.32
CA VAL A 95 -29.35 12.12 -7.45
C VAL A 95 -29.35 13.12 -8.59
N ASP A 96 -29.01 14.37 -8.29
CA ASP A 96 -29.04 15.49 -9.24
C ASP A 96 -30.39 15.61 -9.98
N GLY A 97 -31.49 15.22 -9.32
CA GLY A 97 -32.86 15.23 -9.85
C GLY A 97 -33.26 13.98 -10.66
N GLU A 98 -32.37 13.00 -10.81
CA GLU A 98 -32.64 11.73 -11.49
C GLU A 98 -32.82 10.59 -10.48
N SER A 99 -33.65 9.59 -10.80
CA SER A 99 -33.86 8.40 -9.96
C SER A 99 -33.35 7.14 -10.68
N PRO A 100 -32.06 6.78 -10.51
CA PRO A 100 -31.49 5.62 -11.18
C PRO A 100 -32.15 4.30 -10.78
N GLU A 101 -32.33 3.40 -11.75
CA GLU A 101 -33.02 2.11 -11.54
C GLU A 101 -32.12 1.03 -10.95
N ASN A 102 -30.79 1.17 -11.04
CA ASN A 102 -29.85 0.16 -10.60
C ASN A 102 -28.63 0.76 -9.88
N ILE A 103 -27.96 -0.09 -9.09
CA ILE A 103 -26.83 0.33 -8.24
C ILE A 103 -25.62 0.83 -9.04
N ALA A 104 -25.44 0.36 -10.27
CA ALA A 104 -24.34 0.78 -11.13
C ALA A 104 -24.55 2.22 -11.63
N ASP A 105 -25.79 2.58 -11.96
CA ASP A 105 -26.16 3.95 -12.32
C ASP A 105 -26.04 4.87 -11.10
N TRP A 106 -26.57 4.49 -9.93
CA TRP A 106 -26.33 5.23 -8.68
C TRP A 106 -24.86 5.52 -8.42
N THR A 107 -24.02 4.48 -8.55
CA THR A 107 -22.57 4.62 -8.39
C THR A 107 -21.96 5.59 -9.40
N ARG A 108 -22.45 5.60 -10.64
CA ARG A 108 -21.97 6.48 -11.71
C ARG A 108 -22.33 7.94 -11.45
N HIS A 109 -23.55 8.22 -10.97
CA HIS A 109 -24.00 9.58 -10.66
C HIS A 109 -23.34 10.13 -9.39
N ILE A 110 -23.15 9.30 -8.36
CA ILE A 110 -22.51 9.73 -7.11
C ILE A 110 -21.00 9.97 -7.31
N ARG A 111 -20.35 9.16 -8.15
CA ARG A 111 -18.96 9.39 -8.55
C ARG A 111 -18.88 10.55 -9.53
N GLY A 112 -17.71 11.18 -9.59
CA GLY A 112 -17.49 12.32 -10.47
C GLY A 112 -16.13 12.95 -10.23
N SER A 113 -15.87 14.08 -10.87
CA SER A 113 -14.62 14.81 -10.66
C SER A 113 -14.55 15.41 -9.25
N ALA A 114 -13.38 15.34 -8.62
CA ALA A 114 -13.15 15.96 -7.32
C ALA A 114 -13.36 17.48 -7.39
N GLY A 115 -13.95 18.06 -6.34
CA GLY A 115 -14.33 19.47 -6.27
C GLY A 115 -15.67 19.82 -6.92
N THR A 116 -16.39 18.83 -7.47
CA THR A 116 -17.77 19.00 -7.94
C THR A 116 -18.76 18.64 -6.83
N TYR A 117 -20.03 19.00 -6.98
CA TYR A 117 -21.07 18.69 -6.00
C TYR A 117 -22.11 17.72 -6.56
N VAL A 118 -22.70 16.93 -5.69
CA VAL A 118 -23.85 16.07 -5.96
C VAL A 118 -24.99 16.45 -5.03
N GLU A 119 -26.19 16.63 -5.57
CA GLU A 119 -27.41 16.74 -4.76
C GLU A 119 -28.02 15.35 -4.60
N LEU A 120 -28.23 14.92 -3.36
CA LEU A 120 -28.95 13.69 -3.04
C LEU A 120 -30.26 14.02 -2.33
N GLU A 121 -31.35 13.47 -2.84
CA GLU A 121 -32.61 13.41 -2.09
C GLU A 121 -32.71 12.05 -1.41
N VAL A 122 -32.87 12.08 -0.09
CA VAL A 122 -32.93 10.87 0.74
C VAL A 122 -34.17 10.89 1.63
N ALA A 123 -34.68 9.72 1.97
CA ALA A 123 -35.71 9.54 2.98
C ALA A 123 -35.16 8.81 4.20
N TYR A 124 -35.54 9.30 5.37
CA TYR A 124 -35.32 8.64 6.65
C TYR A 124 -36.65 8.15 7.20
N PRO A 125 -36.72 6.93 7.78
CA PRO A 125 -37.96 6.36 8.31
C PRO A 125 -38.70 7.27 9.31
N CYS A 126 -37.97 8.08 10.08
CA CYS A 126 -38.53 8.93 11.13
C CYS A 126 -38.51 10.44 10.81
N SER A 127 -37.66 10.86 9.87
CA SER A 127 -37.37 12.29 9.62
C SER A 127 -38.03 12.83 8.35
N GLY A 128 -38.58 11.95 7.51
CA GLY A 128 -39.09 12.32 6.20
C GLY A 128 -37.96 12.47 5.18
N HIS A 129 -38.15 13.38 4.22
CA HIS A 129 -37.22 13.59 3.12
C HIS A 129 -36.23 14.71 3.45
N ASP A 130 -34.99 14.56 3.00
CA ASP A 130 -33.95 15.58 3.09
C ASP A 130 -33.21 15.70 1.77
N LYS A 131 -32.70 16.89 1.49
CA LYS A 131 -31.87 17.19 0.32
C LYS A 131 -30.49 17.62 0.78
N VAL A 132 -29.49 16.81 0.43
CA VAL A 132 -28.13 16.98 0.88
C VAL A 132 -27.23 17.28 -0.31
N LEU A 133 -26.59 18.44 -0.31
CA LEU A 133 -25.58 18.82 -1.29
C LEU A 133 -24.18 18.48 -0.75
N ILE A 134 -23.48 17.56 -1.40
CA ILE A 134 -22.21 17.02 -0.92
C ILE A 134 -21.11 17.22 -1.96
N GLU A 135 -19.94 17.67 -1.52
CA GLU A 135 -18.77 17.79 -2.37
C GLU A 135 -18.16 16.41 -2.66
N ARG A 136 -17.81 16.14 -3.92
CA ARG A 136 -17.03 14.97 -4.31
C ARG A 136 -15.56 15.24 -4.00
N SER A 137 -14.94 14.38 -3.21
CA SER A 137 -13.49 14.43 -2.94
C SER A 137 -12.82 13.14 -3.38
N VAL A 138 -11.49 13.10 -3.32
CA VAL A 138 -10.74 11.85 -3.50
C VAL A 138 -10.84 11.07 -2.19
N VAL A 139 -11.51 9.92 -2.25
CA VAL A 139 -11.69 9.01 -1.12
C VAL A 139 -10.71 7.85 -1.24
N GLN A 140 -9.98 7.58 -0.16
CA GLN A 140 -9.09 6.43 -0.04
C GLN A 140 -9.65 5.47 1.01
N LEU A 141 -10.06 4.28 0.58
CA LEU A 141 -10.61 3.27 1.47
C LEU A 141 -9.63 2.11 1.62
N ALA A 142 -9.30 1.75 2.85
CA ALA A 142 -8.63 0.50 3.17
C ALA A 142 -9.62 -0.66 3.05
N TYR A 143 -9.25 -1.71 2.31
CA TYR A 143 -10.03 -2.95 2.19
C TYR A 143 -9.15 -4.18 2.47
#